data_AF-A0A8S9UUF0-F1
#
_entry.id   AF-A0A8S9UUF0-F1
#
_cell.length_a   1.000
_cell.length_b   1.000
_cell.length_c   1.000
_cell.angle_alpha   90.00
_cell.angle_beta   90.00
_cell.angle_gamma   90.00
#
_symmetry.space_group_name_H-M   'P 1'
#
loop_
_entity.id
_entity.type
_entity.pdbx_description
1 polymer ?
#
loop_
_entity_poly.entity_id
_entity_poly.type
_entity_poly.pdbx_seq_one_letter_code
_entity_poly.pdbx_strand_id
1 'polypeptide(L)'
;MATEFRNLISDLQLGKSATTSKSIAREQQSEWRSWPWDDGKLDYAVPIGWEVSARANVKTMWNLWFFGDRGAKIRPYRQLSKQHDVSAAHRMRHSRVSIVMEYLEQLAKETTALPAEVTRISDLQIPTADKVFDAAFSTMMSNLYTTIPKRAEELSCGTLYNRL
;
A
#
# COMPACT_ATOMS: atom_id res chain seq x y z
N MET A 1 -59.72 8.65 24.71
CA MET A 1 -58.57 9.32 24.08
C MET A 1 -58.68 9.16 22.57
N ALA A 2 -59.17 10.17 21.87
CA ALA A 2 -58.98 10.40 20.43
C ALA A 2 -59.71 11.70 20.08
N THR A 3 -58.98 12.74 19.69
CA THR A 3 -59.56 13.94 19.09
C THR A 3 -59.01 14.09 17.68
N GLU A 4 -59.92 14.45 16.80
CA GLU A 4 -59.91 14.34 15.36
C GLU A 4 -59.11 15.44 14.64
N PHE A 5 -58.50 15.02 13.52
CA PHE A 5 -58.53 15.65 12.19
C PHE A 5 -58.08 17.13 11.96
N ARG A 6 -56.84 17.23 11.44
CA ARG A 6 -56.40 17.83 10.15
C ARG A 6 -56.85 19.26 9.70
N ASN A 7 -55.80 20.09 9.60
CA ASN A 7 -55.39 20.97 8.47
C ASN A 7 -56.10 22.31 8.19
N LEU A 8 -55.28 23.40 8.17
CA LEU A 8 -55.34 24.61 7.29
C LEU A 8 -54.11 25.49 7.60
N ILE A 9 -52.99 25.36 6.87
CA ILE A 9 -52.46 26.25 5.80
C ILE A 9 -52.22 27.72 6.21
N SER A 10 -50.93 28.05 6.28
CA SER A 10 -50.19 29.27 5.86
C SER A 10 -50.75 30.66 6.15
N ASP A 11 -49.96 31.50 6.83
CA ASP A 11 -49.21 32.58 6.15
C ASP A 11 -48.28 33.40 7.06
N LEU A 12 -47.10 33.74 6.52
CA LEU A 12 -46.19 34.86 6.89
C LEU A 12 -45.47 34.76 8.26
N GLN A 13 -44.16 34.98 8.44
CA GLN A 13 -43.09 35.56 7.64
C GLN A 13 -41.73 35.25 8.31
N LEU A 14 -40.69 35.10 7.49
CA LEU A 14 -39.25 35.31 7.72
C LEU A 14 -38.71 35.25 9.17
N GLY A 15 -37.97 34.18 9.45
CA GLY A 15 -36.97 34.12 10.52
C GLY A 15 -35.78 33.27 10.10
N LYS A 16 -34.75 33.92 9.54
CA LYS A 16 -33.44 33.30 9.27
C LYS A 16 -32.82 32.85 10.59
N SER A 17 -32.56 31.55 10.74
CA SER A 17 -31.29 30.98 11.24
C SER A 17 -31.46 29.48 11.40
N ALA A 18 -31.02 28.74 10.38
CA ALA A 18 -30.92 27.30 10.45
C ALA A 18 -29.81 26.90 11.44
N THR A 19 -30.23 26.44 12.61
CA THR A 19 -29.41 25.63 13.51
C THR A 19 -29.29 24.22 12.93
N THR A 20 -28.10 23.64 13.06
CA THR A 20 -27.78 22.23 12.83
C THR A 20 -27.58 21.79 11.38
N SER A 21 -26.33 21.90 10.95
CA SER A 21 -25.65 20.77 10.33
C SER A 21 -24.17 20.91 10.65
N LYS A 22 -23.78 20.45 11.85
CA LYS A 22 -22.41 19.97 12.08
C LYS A 22 -22.19 18.88 11.04
N SER A 23 -21.62 19.27 9.91
CA SER A 23 -21.03 18.37 8.94
C SER A 23 -20.03 17.54 9.72
N ILE A 24 -20.44 16.33 10.07
CA ILE A 24 -19.55 15.23 10.41
C ILE A 24 -18.88 14.87 9.07
N ALA A 25 -18.02 15.76 8.59
CA ALA A 25 -16.90 15.36 7.77
C ALA A 25 -16.04 14.53 8.71
N ARG A 26 -16.33 13.23 8.76
CA ARG A 26 -15.42 12.24 9.29
C ARG A 26 -14.17 12.38 8.44
N GLU A 27 -13.24 13.23 8.88
CA GLU A 27 -11.87 13.24 8.40
C GLU A 27 -11.42 11.78 8.50
N GLN A 28 -11.46 11.07 7.36
CA GLN A 28 -10.77 9.81 7.23
C GLN A 28 -9.30 10.19 7.36
N GLN A 29 -8.80 10.21 8.60
CA GLN A 29 -7.39 10.42 8.85
C GLN A 29 -6.67 9.37 8.01
N SER A 30 -5.90 9.84 7.04
CA SER A 30 -5.05 8.98 6.22
C SER A 30 -4.27 8.06 7.17
N GLU A 31 -4.39 6.74 6.98
CA GLU A 31 -3.62 5.73 7.75
C GLU A 31 -2.12 6.05 7.71
N TRP A 32 -1.69 6.66 6.60
CA TRP A 32 -0.32 7.01 6.28
C TRP A 32 0.00 8.45 6.68
N ARG A 33 1.21 8.62 7.21
CA ARG A 33 1.77 9.94 7.50
C ARG A 33 2.38 10.55 6.25
N SER A 34 2.51 11.87 6.29
CA SER A 34 3.36 12.65 5.41
C SER A 34 4.32 13.46 6.27
N TRP A 35 5.51 13.76 5.74
CA TRP A 35 6.58 14.42 6.48
C TRP A 35 7.01 15.70 5.77
N PRO A 36 7.03 16.85 6.47
CA PRO A 36 7.67 18.05 5.96
C PRO A 36 9.20 17.87 6.06
N TRP A 37 9.92 18.15 4.98
CA TRP A 37 11.40 18.14 4.97
C TRP A 37 12.00 19.55 5.00
N ASP A 38 11.17 20.59 5.17
CA ASP A 38 11.54 22.00 5.22
C ASP A 38 12.38 22.49 4.02
N ASP A 39 12.30 21.80 2.88
CA ASP A 39 13.03 22.11 1.65
C ASP A 39 12.17 22.91 0.63
N GLY A 40 11.01 23.39 1.07
CA GLY A 40 10.04 24.12 0.26
C GLY A 40 9.28 23.25 -0.75
N LYS A 41 9.44 21.92 -0.73
CA LYS A 41 8.64 21.00 -1.55
C LYS A 41 7.38 20.52 -0.81
N LEU A 42 6.54 19.78 -1.54
CA LEU A 42 5.36 19.10 -0.99
C LEU A 42 5.75 18.08 0.08
N ASP A 43 4.81 17.75 0.97
CA ASP A 43 5.02 16.75 2.00
C ASP A 43 5.43 15.40 1.39
N TYR A 44 6.45 14.79 2.00
CA TYR A 44 7.03 13.53 1.57
C TYR A 44 6.28 12.34 2.17
N ALA A 45 6.28 11.21 1.47
CA ALA A 45 5.66 9.97 1.94
C ALA A 45 6.55 9.16 2.89
N VAL A 46 7.73 9.67 3.24
CA VAL A 46 8.73 9.04 4.11
C VAL A 46 9.44 10.08 4.99
N PRO A 47 9.96 9.70 6.18
CA PRO A 47 10.73 10.60 7.01
C PRO A 47 12.08 10.96 6.37
N ILE A 48 12.65 12.08 6.80
CA ILE A 48 13.99 12.48 6.38
C ILE A 48 15.02 11.40 6.73
N GLY A 49 15.93 11.12 5.80
CA GLY A 49 16.94 10.08 5.96
C GLY A 49 16.42 8.64 5.83
N TRP A 50 15.14 8.44 5.47
CA TRP A 50 14.63 7.11 5.17
C TRP A 50 15.33 6.50 3.96
N GLU A 51 15.55 5.19 4.03
CA GLU A 51 16.20 4.42 2.97
C GLU A 51 15.41 3.17 2.62
N VAL A 52 15.37 2.84 1.32
CA VAL A 52 14.91 1.52 0.87
C VAL A 52 15.87 0.48 1.43
N SER A 53 15.43 -0.39 2.33
CA SER A 53 16.31 -1.32 3.05
C SER A 53 17.14 -2.21 2.10
N ALA A 54 18.47 -2.04 2.09
CA ALA A 54 19.39 -2.83 1.25
C ALA A 54 19.43 -4.31 1.63
N ARG A 55 19.25 -4.59 2.93
CA ARG A 55 19.43 -5.91 3.55
C ARG A 55 18.10 -6.64 3.74
N ALA A 56 16.98 -6.02 3.38
CA ALA A 56 15.69 -6.69 3.46
C ALA A 56 15.66 -7.83 2.44
N ASN A 57 15.24 -9.00 2.92
CA ASN A 57 14.96 -10.12 2.02
C ASN A 57 13.70 -9.84 1.19
N VAL A 58 13.48 -10.67 0.18
CA VAL A 58 12.36 -10.48 -0.76
C VAL A 58 11.00 -10.57 -0.07
N LYS A 59 10.85 -11.40 0.97
CA LYS A 59 9.60 -11.49 1.74
C LYS A 59 9.28 -10.20 2.48
N THR A 60 10.26 -9.64 3.19
CA THR A 60 10.11 -8.35 3.87
C THR A 60 9.77 -7.26 2.85
N MET A 61 10.45 -7.25 1.70
CA MET A 61 10.20 -6.26 0.67
C MET A 61 8.81 -6.42 0.04
N TRP A 62 8.32 -7.64 -0.16
CA TRP A 62 6.93 -7.91 -0.60
C TRP A 62 5.91 -7.27 0.35
N ASN A 63 6.08 -7.48 1.65
CA ASN A 63 5.19 -6.92 2.65
C ASN A 63 5.21 -5.38 2.62
N LEU A 64 6.40 -4.78 2.59
CA LEU A 64 6.56 -3.32 2.51
C LEU A 64 6.01 -2.76 1.18
N TRP A 65 6.18 -3.48 0.07
CA TRP A 65 5.75 -3.06 -1.26
C TRP A 65 4.23 -2.96 -1.38
N PHE A 66 3.50 -3.94 -0.84
CA PHE A 66 2.04 -4.02 -0.95
C PHE A 66 1.28 -3.42 0.24
N PHE A 67 1.86 -3.47 1.45
CA PHE A 67 1.15 -3.10 2.69
C PHE A 67 1.80 -1.96 3.47
N GLY A 68 3.00 -1.53 3.07
CA GLY A 68 3.72 -0.44 3.74
C GLY A 68 4.31 -0.85 5.09
N ASP A 69 4.87 0.13 5.78
CA ASP A 69 5.32 0.01 7.17
C ASP A 69 4.31 0.71 8.09
N ARG A 70 3.42 -0.08 8.68
CA ARG A 70 2.39 0.44 9.59
C ARG A 70 2.95 0.99 10.91
N GLY A 71 4.10 0.47 11.36
CA GLY A 71 4.76 0.95 12.57
C GLY A 71 5.29 2.37 12.38
N ALA A 72 5.97 2.61 11.25
CA ALA A 72 6.43 3.94 10.85
C ALA A 72 5.33 4.81 10.21
N LYS A 73 4.15 4.24 9.93
CA LYS A 73 3.06 4.83 9.13
C LYS A 73 3.51 5.27 7.73
N ILE A 74 4.40 4.52 7.12
CA ILE A 74 4.85 4.71 5.73
C ILE A 74 3.97 3.87 4.81
N ARG A 75 3.42 4.51 3.77
CA ARG A 75 2.55 3.87 2.79
C ARG A 75 3.26 2.75 2.01
N PRO A 76 2.51 1.84 1.34
CA PRO A 76 3.08 0.82 0.47
C PRO A 76 4.17 1.38 -0.45
N TYR A 77 5.33 0.72 -0.51
CA TYR A 77 6.50 1.29 -1.20
C TYR A 77 6.25 1.51 -2.70
N ARG A 78 5.35 0.75 -3.31
CA ARG A 78 4.89 0.95 -4.70
C ARG A 78 4.23 2.30 -4.95
N GLN A 79 3.77 2.98 -3.89
CA GLN A 79 3.12 4.30 -3.94
C GLN A 79 4.10 5.44 -3.67
N LEU A 80 5.38 5.13 -3.41
CA LEU A 80 6.42 6.13 -3.22
C LEU A 80 6.88 6.67 -4.57
N SER A 81 7.02 7.98 -4.66
CA SER A 81 7.64 8.63 -5.80
C SER A 81 9.13 8.40 -5.78
N LYS A 82 9.65 7.69 -6.79
CA LYS A 82 11.09 7.52 -6.99
C LYS A 82 11.85 8.85 -7.10
N GLN A 83 11.20 9.91 -7.58
CA GLN A 83 11.85 11.21 -7.78
C GLN A 83 11.86 12.05 -6.51
N HIS A 84 10.77 12.02 -5.76
CA HIS A 84 10.54 12.88 -4.60
C HIS A 84 10.84 12.14 -3.29
N ASP A 85 10.24 10.97 -3.05
CA ASP A 85 10.33 10.25 -1.78
C ASP A 85 11.64 9.45 -1.62
N VAL A 86 12.27 9.06 -2.74
CA VAL A 86 13.47 8.22 -2.71
C VAL A 86 14.72 9.05 -3.00
N SER A 87 15.67 9.03 -2.05
CA SER A 87 16.96 9.70 -2.22
C SER A 87 17.71 9.18 -3.46
N ALA A 88 18.49 10.05 -4.10
CA ALA A 88 19.18 9.73 -5.36
C ALA A 88 20.05 8.47 -5.27
N ALA A 89 20.71 8.25 -4.13
CA ALA A 89 21.54 7.09 -3.85
C ALA A 89 20.75 5.76 -3.87
N HIS A 90 19.46 5.80 -3.55
CA HIS A 90 18.62 4.60 -3.41
C HIS A 90 17.65 4.39 -4.59
N ARG A 91 17.61 5.29 -5.57
CA ARG A 91 16.70 5.18 -6.74
C ARG A 91 16.93 3.90 -7.54
N MET A 92 18.18 3.51 -7.76
CA MET A 92 18.51 2.26 -8.45
C MET A 92 17.97 1.05 -7.68
N ARG A 93 18.13 1.05 -6.35
CA ARG A 93 17.61 -0.01 -5.48
C ARG A 93 16.09 -0.10 -5.56
N HIS A 94 15.39 1.03 -5.47
CA HIS A 94 13.94 1.08 -5.64
C HIS A 94 13.51 0.51 -6.99
N SER A 95 14.20 0.87 -8.08
CA SER A 95 13.90 0.32 -9.41
C SER A 95 14.07 -1.20 -9.49
N ARG A 96 15.14 -1.75 -8.91
CA ARG A 96 15.34 -3.21 -8.86
C ARG A 96 14.26 -3.91 -8.04
N VAL A 97 13.87 -3.33 -6.91
CA VAL A 97 12.76 -3.83 -6.10
C VAL A 97 11.46 -3.83 -6.91
N SER A 98 11.13 -2.73 -7.60
CA SER A 98 9.93 -2.62 -8.43
C SER A 98 9.83 -3.76 -9.42
N ILE A 99 10.90 -4.01 -10.17
CA ILE A 99 10.94 -5.05 -11.21
C ILE A 99 10.74 -6.44 -10.60
N VAL A 100 11.40 -6.75 -9.48
CA VAL A 100 11.23 -8.05 -8.80
C VAL A 100 9.81 -8.22 -8.25
N MET A 101 9.23 -7.16 -7.68
CA MET A 101 7.88 -7.22 -7.11
C MET A 101 6.81 -7.33 -8.19
N GLU A 102 6.97 -6.62 -9.31
CA GLU A 102 6.10 -6.72 -10.48
C GLU A 102 6.14 -8.13 -11.07
N TYR A 103 7.34 -8.73 -11.17
CA TYR A 103 7.47 -10.10 -11.64
C TYR A 103 6.82 -11.12 -10.70
N LEU A 104 7.01 -10.98 -9.38
CA LEU A 104 6.32 -11.84 -8.41
C LEU A 104 4.80 -11.66 -8.45
N GLU A 105 4.30 -10.43 -8.62
CA GLU A 105 2.87 -10.17 -8.79
C GLU A 105 2.31 -10.82 -10.06
N GLN A 106 3.08 -10.83 -11.15
CA GLN A 106 2.70 -11.53 -12.37
C GLN A 106 2.61 -13.05 -12.11
N LEU A 107 3.62 -13.65 -11.50
CA LEU A 107 3.61 -15.09 -11.17
C LEU A 107 2.47 -15.46 -10.21
N ALA A 108 2.13 -14.59 -9.26
CA ALA A 108 0.99 -14.76 -8.37
C ALA A 108 -0.35 -14.83 -9.13
N LYS A 109 -0.49 -14.01 -10.19
CA LYS A 109 -1.67 -14.02 -11.06
C LYS A 109 -1.74 -15.28 -11.93
N GLU A 110 -0.59 -15.75 -12.42
CA GLU A 110 -0.50 -16.95 -13.27
C GLU A 110 -0.73 -18.26 -12.49
N THR A 111 -0.28 -18.34 -11.24
CA THR A 111 -0.39 -19.55 -10.41
C THR A 111 -1.79 -19.82 -9.85
N THR A 112 -2.81 -19.01 -10.19
CA THR A 112 -4.18 -19.06 -9.61
C THR A 112 -4.16 -19.00 -8.07
N ALA A 113 -3.08 -18.49 -7.48
CA ALA A 113 -2.92 -18.38 -6.03
C ALA A 113 -3.79 -17.25 -5.44
N LEU A 114 -4.22 -16.31 -6.28
CA LEU A 114 -5.13 -15.23 -5.90
C LEU A 114 -6.58 -15.76 -5.75
N PRO A 115 -7.29 -15.40 -4.66
CA PRO A 115 -8.72 -15.66 -4.54
C PRO A 115 -9.49 -15.03 -5.71
N ALA A 116 -10.52 -15.72 -6.21
CA ALA A 116 -11.27 -15.33 -7.42
C ALA A 116 -11.88 -13.91 -7.36
N GLU A 117 -12.17 -13.41 -6.16
CA GLU A 117 -12.80 -12.10 -5.94
C GLU A 117 -11.78 -10.96 -5.80
N VAL A 118 -10.48 -11.25 -5.69
CA VAL A 118 -9.45 -10.26 -5.39
C VAL A 118 -8.61 -9.94 -6.62
N THR A 119 -8.62 -8.67 -7.03
CA THR A 119 -7.85 -8.18 -8.19
C THR A 119 -6.48 -7.63 -7.83
N ARG A 120 -6.25 -7.22 -6.58
CA ARG A 120 -5.00 -6.60 -6.13
C ARG A 120 -4.49 -7.26 -4.85
N ILE A 121 -3.20 -7.55 -4.80
CA ILE A 121 -2.56 -8.17 -3.63
C ILE A 121 -2.72 -7.31 -2.37
N SER A 122 -2.73 -5.98 -2.49
CA SER A 122 -2.90 -5.09 -1.34
C SER A 122 -4.26 -5.15 -0.67
N ASP A 123 -5.27 -5.74 -1.32
CA ASP A 123 -6.59 -5.92 -0.74
C ASP A 123 -6.68 -7.22 0.08
N LEU A 124 -5.63 -8.06 0.02
CA LEU A 124 -5.56 -9.30 0.77
C LEU A 124 -5.26 -9.06 2.25
N GLN A 125 -5.81 -9.93 3.09
CA GLN A 125 -5.33 -10.09 4.46
C GLN A 125 -3.91 -10.67 4.45
N ILE A 126 -3.08 -10.27 5.42
CA ILE A 126 -1.67 -10.67 5.53
C ILE A 126 -1.47 -12.20 5.42
N PRO A 127 -2.24 -13.05 6.13
CA PRO A 127 -2.04 -14.50 6.03
C PRO A 127 -2.31 -15.07 4.63
N THR A 128 -3.23 -14.48 3.88
CA THR A 128 -3.52 -14.88 2.50
C THR A 128 -2.44 -14.37 1.56
N ALA A 129 -1.99 -13.13 1.75
CA ALA A 129 -0.87 -12.56 1.00
C ALA A 129 0.43 -13.34 1.21
N ASP A 130 0.61 -13.95 2.39
CA ASP A 130 1.75 -14.82 2.68
C ASP A 130 1.74 -16.09 1.84
N LYS A 131 0.59 -16.77 1.76
CA LYS A 131 0.42 -17.95 0.90
C LYS A 131 0.61 -17.63 -0.58
N VAL A 132 0.10 -16.48 -1.03
CA VAL A 132 0.28 -15.99 -2.40
C VAL A 132 1.77 -15.75 -2.70
N PHE A 133 2.47 -15.13 -1.76
CA PHE A 133 3.91 -14.95 -1.87
C PHE A 133 4.64 -16.28 -1.97
N ASP A 134 4.36 -17.24 -1.09
CA ASP A 134 5.07 -18.53 -1.07
C ASP A 134 4.92 -19.28 -2.41
N ALA A 135 3.71 -19.27 -2.99
CA ALA A 135 3.45 -19.84 -4.30
C ALA A 135 4.23 -19.12 -5.41
N ALA A 136 4.13 -17.79 -5.49
CA ALA A 136 4.82 -17.00 -6.50
C ALA A 136 6.35 -17.08 -6.38
N PHE A 137 6.86 -17.06 -5.16
CA PHE A 137 8.29 -17.16 -4.87
C PHE A 137 8.84 -18.53 -5.24
N SER A 138 8.13 -19.61 -4.91
CA SER A 138 8.51 -20.98 -5.30
C SER A 138 8.61 -21.12 -6.83
N THR A 139 7.63 -20.58 -7.55
CA THR A 139 7.64 -20.55 -9.02
C THR A 139 8.83 -19.73 -9.54
N MET A 140 9.06 -18.54 -9.00
CA MET A 140 10.19 -17.71 -9.39
C MET A 140 11.53 -18.42 -9.17
N MET A 141 11.71 -19.08 -8.03
CA MET A 141 12.94 -19.81 -7.73
C MET A 141 13.15 -20.97 -8.70
N SER A 142 12.09 -21.68 -9.08
CA SER A 142 12.12 -22.77 -10.06
C SER A 142 12.45 -22.27 -11.47
N ASN A 143 12.00 -21.07 -11.83
CA ASN A 143 12.30 -20.44 -13.12
C ASN A 143 13.76 -19.94 -13.20
N LEU A 144 14.28 -19.37 -12.11
CA LEU A 144 15.58 -18.68 -12.09
C LEU A 144 16.76 -19.60 -11.77
N TYR A 145 16.52 -20.76 -11.15
CA TYR A 145 17.58 -21.66 -10.68
C TYR A 145 17.33 -23.10 -11.11
N THR A 146 18.36 -23.73 -11.67
CA THR A 146 18.39 -25.19 -11.89
C THR A 146 18.54 -25.96 -10.58
N THR A 147 19.17 -25.35 -9.57
CA THR A 147 19.28 -25.88 -8.20
C THR A 147 19.02 -24.75 -7.23
N ILE A 148 17.95 -24.88 -6.45
CA ILE A 148 17.51 -23.85 -5.51
C ILE A 148 18.58 -23.64 -4.42
N PRO A 149 19.02 -22.39 -4.17
CA PRO A 149 19.94 -22.08 -3.08
C PRO A 149 19.43 -22.54 -1.72
N LYS A 150 20.33 -23.02 -0.85
CA LYS A 150 19.98 -23.53 0.50
C LYS A 150 19.26 -22.51 1.40
N ARG A 151 19.49 -21.22 1.16
CA ARG A 151 18.92 -20.10 1.93
C ARG A 151 18.23 -19.11 1.00
N ALA A 152 17.27 -19.61 0.22
CA ALA A 152 16.55 -18.81 -0.76
C ALA A 152 15.80 -17.63 -0.10
N GLU A 153 15.33 -17.83 1.12
CA GLU A 153 14.63 -16.85 1.97
C GLU A 153 15.50 -15.68 2.41
N GLU A 154 16.83 -15.81 2.38
CA GLU A 154 17.77 -14.72 2.69
C GLU A 154 18.13 -13.88 1.45
N LEU A 155 17.66 -14.27 0.26
CA LEU A 155 17.99 -13.55 -0.97
C LEU A 155 17.39 -12.13 -0.96
N SER A 156 18.19 -11.17 -1.42
CA SER A 156 17.75 -9.79 -1.62
C SER A 156 17.09 -9.63 -2.99
N CYS A 157 16.26 -8.59 -3.15
CA CYS A 157 15.73 -8.22 -4.46
C CYS A 157 16.85 -7.87 -5.46
N GLY A 158 17.98 -7.32 -4.99
CA GLY A 158 19.13 -7.05 -5.86
C GLY A 158 19.74 -8.32 -6.45
N THR A 159 19.79 -9.40 -5.67
CA THR A 159 20.31 -10.70 -6.11
C THR A 159 19.40 -11.34 -7.15
N LEU A 160 18.08 -11.30 -6.92
CA LEU A 160 17.10 -11.87 -7.85
C LEU A 160 16.95 -11.03 -9.12
N TYR A 161 17.02 -9.71 -9.01
CA TYR A 161 17.03 -8.81 -10.17
C TYR A 161 18.14 -9.15 -11.17
N ASN A 162 19.34 -9.50 -10.70
CA ASN A 162 20.45 -9.87 -11.59
C ASN A 162 20.24 -11.21 -12.33
N ARG A 163 19.15 -11.93 -12.05
CA ARG A 163 18.79 -13.21 -12.68
C ARG A 163 17.56 -13.10 -13.59
N LEU A 164 16.79 -12.01 -13.49
CA LEU A 164 15.69 -11.67 -14.40
C LEU A 164 16.24 -11.16 -15.73
#